data_AF-A0A956TCI8-F1
#
_entry.id   AF-A0A956TCI8-F1
#
_cell.length_a   1.000
_cell.length_b   1.000
_cell.length_c   1.000
_cell.angle_alpha   90.00
_cell.angle_beta   90.00
_cell.angle_gamma   90.00
#
_symmetry.space_group_name_H-M   'P 1'
#
loop_
_entity.id
_entity.type
_entity.pdbx_description
1 polymer ?
#
loop_
_entity_poly.entity_id
_entity_poly.type
_entity_poly.pdbx_seq_one_letter_code
_entity_poly.pdbx_strand_id
1 'polypeptide(L)'
;MSDTIEYRLRNEPEKFFKIAASAEGSGAKGSTVKATVTRHDNHVFRYEVIFEGDFASTKANFSEEMYLGTGLSVVKSQIESHLHQDTRIRVFHASGLMQTEHPAKLDWG
;
A
#
# COMPACT_ATOMS: atom_id res chain seq x y z
N MET A 1 -15.39 0.45 -4.57
CA MET A 1 -15.79 -0.33 -3.37
C MET A 1 -14.52 -0.67 -2.64
N SER A 2 -14.43 -0.44 -1.33
CA SER A 2 -13.25 -0.84 -0.53
C SER A 2 -13.49 -2.26 -0.05
N ASP A 3 -12.99 -3.25 -0.80
CA ASP A 3 -13.04 -4.63 -0.37
C ASP A 3 -12.07 -4.83 0.79
N THR A 4 -12.57 -5.33 1.92
CA THR A 4 -11.74 -5.66 3.08
C THR A 4 -11.17 -7.06 2.88
N ILE A 5 -9.85 -7.19 2.89
CA ILE A 5 -9.17 -8.48 2.78
C ILE A 5 -8.55 -8.90 4.11
N GLU A 6 -8.56 -10.20 4.40
CA GLU A 6 -7.79 -10.79 5.50
C GLU A 6 -6.42 -11.27 4.98
N TYR A 7 -5.36 -10.95 5.70
CA TYR A 7 -4.00 -11.39 5.40
C TYR A 7 -3.36 -11.97 6.68
N ARG A 8 -2.68 -13.12 6.53
CA ARG A 8 -2.00 -13.82 7.62
C ARG A 8 -0.51 -13.91 7.30
N LEU A 9 0.35 -13.69 8.30
CA LEU A 9 1.78 -13.86 8.11
C LEU A 9 2.09 -15.33 7.82
N ARG A 10 3.06 -15.55 6.91
CA ARG A 10 3.46 -16.91 6.51
C ARG A 10 4.08 -17.70 7.66
N ASN A 11 4.84 -17.01 8.52
CA ASN A 11 5.62 -17.62 9.61
C ASN A 11 4.90 -17.57 10.97
N GLU A 12 3.83 -16.77 11.09
CA GLU A 12 3.08 -16.53 12.33
C GLU A 12 1.58 -16.45 12.01
N PRO A 13 0.93 -17.59 11.71
CA PRO A 13 -0.44 -17.62 11.18
C PRO A 13 -1.50 -17.10 12.17
N GLU A 14 -1.20 -17.10 13.46
CA GLU A 14 -2.00 -16.47 14.51
C GLU A 14 -2.03 -14.93 14.41
N LYS A 15 -1.01 -14.32 13.77
CA LYS A 15 -0.99 -12.89 13.48
C LYS A 15 -1.71 -12.62 12.16
N PHE A 16 -2.96 -12.20 12.27
CA PHE A 16 -3.77 -11.77 11.13
C PHE A 16 -3.95 -10.24 11.07
N PHE A 17 -4.28 -9.76 9.88
CA PHE A 17 -4.45 -8.36 9.52
C PHE A 17 -5.67 -8.22 8.62
N LYS A 18 -6.54 -7.25 8.93
CA LYS A 18 -7.62 -6.82 8.03
C LYS A 18 -7.17 -5.57 7.31
N ILE A 19 -7.27 -5.57 5.99
CA ILE A 19 -6.80 -4.47 5.14
C ILE A 19 -8.00 -3.94 4.37
N ALA A 20 -8.37 -2.69 4.61
CA ALA A 20 -9.31 -1.93 3.78
C ALA A 20 -8.50 -0.97 2.91
N ALA A 21 -8.65 -1.05 1.59
CA ALA A 21 -7.84 -0.26 0.67
C ALA A 21 -8.65 0.33 -0.48
N SER A 22 -8.18 1.46 -0.97
CA SER A 22 -8.66 2.13 -2.19
C SER A 22 -7.47 2.62 -3.01
N ALA A 23 -7.71 2.81 -4.29
CA ALA A 23 -6.76 3.46 -5.19
C ALA A 23 -7.44 4.69 -5.81
N GLU A 24 -6.66 5.73 -6.05
CA GLU A 24 -7.11 6.96 -6.70
C GLU A 24 -6.12 7.29 -7.83
N GLY A 25 -6.58 7.20 -9.08
CA GLY A 25 -5.78 7.50 -10.26
C GLY A 25 -5.44 6.26 -11.10
N SER A 26 -5.02 6.51 -12.34
CA SER A 26 -4.76 5.48 -13.34
C SER A 26 -3.81 5.95 -14.45
N GLY A 27 -3.34 4.98 -15.23
CA GLY A 27 -2.47 5.20 -16.38
C GLY A 27 -1.16 5.90 -16.03
N ALA A 28 -0.68 6.71 -16.98
CA ALA A 28 0.63 7.36 -16.90
C ALA A 28 0.73 8.50 -15.86
N LYS A 29 -0.42 8.94 -15.31
CA LYS A 29 -0.44 9.94 -14.23
C LYS A 29 -0.08 9.34 -12.87
N GLY A 30 -0.11 8.01 -12.77
CA GLY A 30 0.12 7.31 -11.52
C GLY A 30 -1.16 7.13 -10.72
N SER A 31 -0.99 6.67 -9.49
CA SER A 31 -2.09 6.35 -8.58
C SER A 31 -1.61 6.43 -7.15
N THR A 32 -2.50 6.79 -6.24
CA THR A 32 -2.26 6.68 -4.79
C THR A 32 -3.13 5.57 -4.23
N VAL A 33 -2.50 4.56 -3.62
CA VAL A 33 -3.17 3.49 -2.91
C VAL A 33 -3.14 3.80 -1.41
N LYS A 34 -4.32 3.94 -0.82
CA LYS A 34 -4.50 4.18 0.61
C LYS A 34 -4.99 2.88 1.25
N ALA A 35 -4.34 2.44 2.32
CA ALA A 35 -4.73 1.25 3.04
C ALA A 35 -4.78 1.51 4.55
N THR A 36 -5.89 1.12 5.18
CA THR A 36 -6.03 1.04 6.63
C THR A 36 -5.90 -0.42 7.04
N VAL A 37 -5.01 -0.68 7.99
CA VAL A 37 -4.69 -2.03 8.45
C VAL A 37 -5.05 -2.15 9.93
N THR A 38 -5.88 -3.14 10.26
CA THR A 38 -6.18 -3.53 11.64
C THR A 38 -5.49 -4.86 11.94
N ARG A 39 -4.57 -4.86 12.91
CA ARG A 39 -3.90 -6.06 13.42
C ARG A 39 -4.84 -6.86 14.34
N HIS A 40 -4.57 -8.14 14.53
CA HIS A 40 -5.32 -9.05 15.41
C HIS A 40 -5.56 -8.55 16.85
N ASP A 41 -4.74 -7.64 17.36
CA ASP A 41 -4.88 -7.02 18.68
C ASP A 41 -5.59 -5.65 18.65
N ASN A 42 -6.28 -5.34 17.54
CA ASN A 42 -6.96 -4.08 17.25
C ASN A 42 -6.03 -2.85 17.10
N HIS A 43 -4.70 -3.04 17.03
CA HIS A 43 -3.81 -1.95 16.65
C HIS A 43 -4.07 -1.55 15.19
N VAL A 44 -4.28 -0.25 14.96
CA VAL A 44 -4.58 0.30 13.63
C VAL A 44 -3.43 1.18 13.15
N PHE A 45 -3.05 1.00 11.89
CA PHE A 45 -2.04 1.79 11.21
C PHE A 45 -2.35 1.87 9.72
N ARG A 46 -1.74 2.83 9.04
CA ARG A 46 -2.10 3.20 7.66
C ARG A 46 -0.91 3.15 6.73
N TYR A 47 -1.18 2.86 5.46
CA TYR A 47 -0.21 2.95 4.38
C TYR A 47 -0.71 3.89 3.29
N GLU A 48 0.21 4.68 2.74
CA GLU A 48 0.00 5.44 1.52
C GLU A 48 1.09 5.05 0.51
N VAL A 49 0.70 4.34 -0.54
CA VAL A 49 1.60 3.94 -1.63
C VAL A 49 1.34 4.82 -2.84
N ILE A 50 2.31 5.68 -3.16
CA ILE A 50 2.22 6.66 -4.24
C ILE A 50 3.02 6.11 -5.43
N PHE A 51 2.33 5.81 -6.52
CA PHE A 51 2.93 5.48 -7.81
C PHE A 51 3.02 6.76 -8.63
N GLU A 52 4.24 7.23 -8.91
CA GLU A 52 4.47 8.49 -9.62
C GLU A 52 5.72 8.41 -10.53
N GLY A 53 6.09 9.51 -11.17
CA GLY A 53 7.33 9.65 -11.92
C GLY A 53 7.53 8.63 -13.06
N ASP A 54 8.76 8.13 -13.17
CA ASP A 54 9.16 7.18 -14.23
C ASP A 54 8.43 5.84 -14.11
N PHE A 55 8.06 5.43 -12.89
CA PHE A 55 7.28 4.22 -12.72
C PHE A 55 5.93 4.37 -13.42
N ALA A 56 5.18 5.43 -13.07
CA ALA A 56 3.87 5.68 -13.63
C ALA A 56 3.92 5.89 -15.15
N SER A 57 4.92 6.61 -15.66
CA SER A 57 5.05 6.88 -17.11
C SER A 57 5.14 5.61 -17.97
N THR A 58 5.71 4.53 -17.43
CA THR A 58 5.79 3.21 -18.10
C THR A 58 4.50 2.38 -18.00
N LYS A 59 3.46 2.88 -17.32
CA LYS A 59 2.23 2.16 -16.97
C LYS A 59 0.99 2.84 -17.55
N ALA A 60 1.08 3.30 -18.80
CA ALA A 60 0.01 4.02 -19.49
C ALA A 60 -1.35 3.29 -19.49
N ASN A 61 -1.35 1.96 -19.51
CA ASN A 61 -2.56 1.12 -19.54
C ASN A 61 -2.97 0.55 -18.17
N PHE A 62 -2.30 0.94 -17.07
CA PHE A 62 -2.69 0.46 -15.75
C PHE A 62 -4.03 1.06 -15.34
N SER A 63 -5.00 0.22 -15.00
CA SER A 63 -6.23 0.64 -14.36
C SER A 63 -6.00 0.96 -12.88
N GLU A 64 -6.98 1.61 -12.26
CA GLU A 64 -7.01 1.81 -10.80
C GLU A 64 -6.94 0.47 -10.04
N GLU A 65 -7.63 -0.56 -10.52
CA GLU A 65 -7.61 -1.91 -9.93
C GLU A 65 -6.22 -2.57 -10.02
N MET A 66 -5.50 -2.38 -11.13
CA MET A 66 -4.12 -2.87 -11.28
C MET A 66 -3.17 -2.16 -10.29
N TYR A 67 -3.32 -0.84 -10.12
CA TYR A 67 -2.57 -0.10 -9.11
C TYR A 67 -2.92 -0.56 -7.69
N LEU A 68 -4.21 -0.77 -7.40
CA LEU A 68 -4.68 -1.30 -6.12
C LEU A 68 -4.02 -2.66 -5.79
N GLY A 69 -4.04 -3.61 -6.73
CA GLY A 69 -3.41 -4.92 -6.56
C GLY A 69 -1.89 -4.83 -6.31
N THR A 70 -1.22 -3.91 -7.00
CA THR A 70 0.22 -3.64 -6.82
C THR A 70 0.49 -3.01 -5.45
N GLY A 71 -0.27 -1.99 -5.07
CA GLY A 71 -0.16 -1.33 -3.77
C GLY A 71 -0.44 -2.29 -2.61
N LEU A 72 -1.43 -3.16 -2.74
CA LEU A 72 -1.71 -4.22 -1.75
C LEU A 72 -0.54 -5.19 -1.59
N SER A 73 0.17 -5.50 -2.67
CA SER A 73 1.36 -6.34 -2.61
C SER A 73 2.50 -5.65 -1.85
N VAL A 74 2.68 -4.34 -2.05
CA VAL A 74 3.64 -3.52 -1.28
C VAL A 74 3.26 -3.47 0.19
N VAL A 75 1.98 -3.21 0.50
CA VAL A 75 1.46 -3.17 1.89
C VAL A 75 1.71 -4.50 2.61
N LYS A 76 1.40 -5.64 1.97
CA LYS A 76 1.67 -6.97 2.54
C LYS A 76 3.16 -7.17 2.83
N SER A 77 4.04 -6.75 1.92
CA SER A 77 5.49 -6.82 2.15
C SER A 77 5.95 -5.99 3.35
N GLN A 78 5.34 -4.83 3.61
CA GLN A 78 5.67 -4.02 4.79
C GLN A 78 5.09 -4.59 6.08
N ILE A 79 3.91 -5.22 6.03
CA ILE A 79 3.38 -5.98 7.17
C ILE A 79 4.35 -7.11 7.55
N GLU A 80 4.92 -7.81 6.57
CA GLU A 80 5.94 -8.85 6.81
C GLU A 80 7.25 -8.28 7.41
N SER A 81 7.56 -6.99 7.21
CA SER A 81 8.75 -6.33 7.78
C SER A 81 8.58 -5.89 9.26
N HIS A 82 7.42 -6.16 9.87
CA HIS A 82 7.07 -5.85 11.27
C HIS A 82 6.97 -4.36 11.65
N LEU A 83 6.98 -3.46 10.67
CA LEU A 83 6.78 -2.02 10.89
C LEU A 83 5.28 -1.68 10.92
N HIS A 84 4.63 -1.88 12.07
CA HIS A 84 3.18 -1.64 12.26
C HIS A 84 2.86 -0.19 12.65
N GLN A 85 3.21 0.75 11.77
CA GLN A 85 3.00 2.18 11.98
C GLN A 85 2.65 2.88 10.67
N ASP A 86 2.12 4.10 10.76
CA ASP A 86 1.79 4.90 9.59
C ASP A 86 3.01 5.09 8.70
N THR A 87 2.87 4.73 7.42
CA THR A 87 3.98 4.66 6.49
C THR A 87 3.58 5.19 5.12
N ARG A 88 4.41 6.03 4.53
CA ARG A 88 4.28 6.48 3.13
C ARG A 88 5.37 5.85 2.30
N ILE A 89 5.02 5.36 1.12
CA ILE A 89 5.91 4.67 0.20
C ILE A 89 5.74 5.32 -1.16
N ARG A 90 6.81 5.90 -1.70
CA ARG A 90 6.84 6.46 -3.06
C ARG A 90 7.53 5.49 -4.00
N VAL A 91 6.85 5.11 -5.07
CA VAL A 91 7.33 4.27 -6.16
C VAL A 91 7.46 5.17 -7.38
N PHE A 92 8.64 5.76 -7.56
CA PHE A 92 8.88 6.83 -8.54
C PHE A 92 9.89 6.48 -9.63
N HIS A 93 10.77 5.50 -9.40
CA HIS A 93 11.73 5.04 -10.39
C HIS A 93 11.21 3.81 -11.16
N ALA A 94 11.49 3.74 -12.46
CA ALA A 94 11.23 2.56 -13.28
C ALA A 94 11.96 1.30 -12.77
N SER A 95 13.05 1.47 -12.01
CA SER A 95 13.78 0.38 -11.35
C SER A 95 13.01 -0.31 -10.22
N GLY A 96 11.85 0.23 -9.81
CA GLY A 96 11.08 -0.29 -8.68
C GLY A 96 11.64 0.08 -7.31
N LEU A 97 12.65 0.95 -7.25
CA LEU A 97 13.16 1.49 -5.99
C LEU A 97 12.09 2.33 -5.29
N MET A 98 11.90 2.04 -4.00
CA MET A 98 10.91 2.70 -3.16
C MET A 98 11.61 3.67 -2.21
N GLN A 99 11.02 4.86 -2.02
CA GLN A 99 11.33 5.73 -0.90
C GLN A 99 10.28 5.54 0.19
N THR A 100 10.73 5.20 1.39
CA THR A 100 9.84 4.92 2.52
C THR A 100 10.02 5.99 3.59
N GLU A 101 8.91 6.58 4.02
CA GLU A 101 8.80 7.51 5.14
C GLU A 101 8.05 6.81 6.29
N HIS A 102 8.72 6.64 7.44
CA HIS A 102 8.11 6.07 8.64
C HIS A 102 8.73 6.68 9.93
N PRO A 103 7.93 7.17 10.90
CA PRO A 103 6.48 7.33 10.83
C PRO A 103 6.10 8.44 9.84
N ALA A 104 5.07 8.21 9.02
CA ALA A 104 4.53 9.21 8.11
C ALA A 104 3.34 9.94 8.73
N LYS A 105 3.22 11.24 8.45
CA LYS A 105 2.00 12.00 8.74
C LYS A 105 1.04 11.88 7.54
N LEU A 106 -0.03 11.12 7.73
CA LEU A 106 -1.06 10.89 6.70
C LEU A 106 -2.32 11.70 7.04
N ASP A 107 -2.70 12.57 6.12
CA ASP A 107 -3.69 13.66 6.27
C ASP A 107 -5.00 13.43 5.49
N TRP A 108 -5.22 12.24 4.93
CA TRP A 108 -6.44 11.87 4.21
C TRP A 108 -7.62 11.45 5.10
N GLY A 109 -7.80 12.10 6.25
CA GLY A 109 -8.87 11.82 7.23
C GLY A 109 -10.25 12.32 6.81
#